data_AF-A0A2V8LGX6-F1
#
_entry.id   AF-A0A2V8LGX6-F1
#
_cell.length_a   1.000
_cell.length_b   1.000
_cell.length_c   1.000
_cell.angle_alpha   90.00
_cell.angle_beta   90.00
_cell.angle_gamma   90.00
#
_symmetry.space_group_name_H-M   'P 1'
#
loop_
_entity.id
_entity.type
_entity.pdbx_description
1 polymer ?
#
loop_
_entity_poly.entity_id
_entity_poly.type
_entity_poly.pdbx_seq_one_letter_code
_entity_poly.pdbx_strand_id
1 'polypeptide(L)' 'MSQTIEAVIDQDGKVQLLESVQLTEARRALVTILDDPPTDESNLELGYLQMAQDEERESEALEWAEAALGDVADEPR' A
#
# COMPACT_ATOMS: atom_id res chain seq x y z
N MET A 1 -16.64 11.35 -16.46
CA MET A 1 -15.45 10.92 -15.69
C MET A 1 -15.69 9.52 -15.19
N SER A 2 -14.70 8.64 -15.28
CA SER A 2 -14.68 7.35 -14.60
C SER A 2 -14.27 7.57 -13.15
N GLN A 3 -15.01 6.99 -12.22
CA GLN A 3 -14.62 6.89 -10.81
C GLN A 3 -14.07 5.48 -10.58
N THR A 4 -12.94 5.38 -9.90
CA THR A 4 -12.40 4.10 -9.41
C THR A 4 -12.79 3.97 -7.94
N ILE A 5 -13.31 2.81 -7.56
CA ILE A 5 -13.79 2.51 -6.20
C ILE A 5 -13.16 1.20 -5.77
N GLU A 6 -12.70 1.13 -4.53
CA GLU A 6 -12.13 -0.11 -3.98
C GLU A 6 -13.22 -1.09 -3.54
N ALA A 7 -12.95 -2.37 -3.78
CA ALA A 7 -13.87 -3.45 -3.51
C ALA A 7 -13.11 -4.74 -3.22
N VAL A 8 -13.71 -5.60 -2.41
CA VAL A 8 -13.25 -6.96 -2.16
C VAL A 8 -14.15 -7.94 -2.92
N ILE A 9 -13.54 -8.95 -3.52
CA ILE A 9 -14.25 -10.05 -4.18
C ILE A 9 -13.97 -11.31 -3.38
N ASP A 10 -15.03 -11.95 -2.87
CA ASP A 10 -14.88 -13.22 -2.15
C ASP A 10 -14.74 -14.42 -3.11
N GLN A 11 -14.53 -15.61 -2.54
CA GLN A 11 -14.32 -16.85 -3.30
C GLN A 11 -15.56 -17.27 -4.13
N ASP A 12 -16.74 -16.78 -3.78
CA ASP A 12 -17.99 -17.03 -4.50
C ASP A 12 -18.22 -15.98 -5.62
N GLY A 13 -17.29 -15.05 -5.79
CA GLY A 13 -17.35 -13.98 -6.80
C GLY A 13 -18.25 -12.81 -6.40
N LYS A 14 -18.64 -12.70 -5.13
CA LYS A 14 -19.46 -11.59 -4.66
C LYS A 14 -18.58 -10.36 -4.44
N VAL A 15 -18.95 -9.27 -5.11
CA VAL A 15 -18.26 -7.98 -4.99
C VAL A 15 -18.86 -7.18 -3.84
N GLN A 16 -18.02 -6.73 -2.92
CA GLN A 16 -18.38 -5.83 -1.82
C GLN A 16 -17.57 -4.55 -1.93
N LEU A 17 -18.25 -3.42 -2.13
CA LEU A 17 -17.61 -2.10 -2.14
C LEU A 17 -17.16 -1.74 -0.72
N LEU A 18 -15.94 -1.22 -0.57
CA LEU A 18 -15.42 -0.77 0.73
C LEU A 18 -16.04 0.57 1.15
N GLU A 19 -16.51 1.36 0.19
CA GLU A 19 -17.18 2.64 0.42
C GLU A 19 -18.55 2.72 -0.29
N SER A 20 -19.41 3.59 0.21
CA SER A 20 -20.71 3.86 -0.40
C SER A 20 -20.59 4.78 -1.60
N VAL A 21 -21.09 4.34 -2.76
CA VAL A 21 -21.06 5.10 -4.01
C VAL A 21 -22.43 5.69 -4.30
N GLN A 22 -22.48 7.01 -4.51
CA GLN A 22 -23.69 7.73 -4.88
C GLN A 22 -23.77 7.87 -6.40
N LEU A 23 -24.71 7.17 -7.03
CA LEU A 23 -24.98 7.26 -8.47
C LEU A 23 -26.30 7.98 -8.71
N THR A 24 -26.31 8.94 -9.64
CA THR A 24 -27.52 9.67 -10.04
C THR A 24 -28.49 8.83 -10.86
N GLU A 25 -28.00 7.75 -11.48
CA GLU A 25 -28.76 6.83 -12.32
C GLU A 25 -28.02 5.48 -12.40
N ALA A 26 -28.67 4.43 -12.93
CA ALA A 26 -28.04 3.14 -13.13
C ALA A 26 -26.92 3.23 -14.19
N ARG A 27 -25.72 2.74 -13.86
CA ARG A 27 -24.55 2.77 -14.75
C ARG A 27 -23.89 1.40 -14.84
N ARG A 28 -23.20 1.16 -15.95
CA ARG A 28 -22.36 -0.03 -16.12
C ARG A 28 -21.06 0.14 -15.35
N ALA A 29 -20.62 -0.91 -14.67
CA ALA A 29 -19.31 -0.99 -14.03
C ALA A 29 -18.39 -1.92 -14.83
N LEU A 30 -17.09 -1.64 -14.79
CA LEU A 30 -16.03 -2.56 -15.21
C LEU A 30 -15.39 -3.12 -13.94
N VAL A 31 -15.23 -4.43 -13.87
CA VAL A 31 -14.58 -5.11 -12.75
C VAL A 31 -13.27 -5.69 -13.26
N THR A 32 -12.17 -5.32 -12.61
CA THR A 32 -10.84 -5.89 -12.85
C THR A 32 -10.45 -6.65 -11.59
N ILE A 33 -10.11 -7.93 -11.75
CA ILE A 33 -9.60 -8.78 -10.67
C ILE A 33 -8.08 -8.74 -10.75
N LEU A 34 -7.43 -8.42 -9.63
CA LEU A 34 -5.97 -8.44 -9.51
C LEU A 34 -5.57 -9.77 -8.86
N ASP A 35 -4.45 -10.35 -9.28
CA ASP A 35 -3.94 -11.61 -8.70
C ASP A 35 -3.28 -11.41 -7.33
N ASP A 36 -3.05 -10.16 -6.93
CA ASP A 36 -2.50 -9.81 -5.63
C ASP A 36 -3.52 -10.06 -4.51
N PRO A 37 -3.09 -10.61 -3.35
CA PRO A 37 -3.96 -10.73 -2.19
C PRO A 37 -4.43 -9.34 -1.73
N PRO A 38 -5.62 -9.22 -1.12
CA PRO A 38 -6.10 -7.95 -0.60
C PRO A 38 -5.09 -7.40 0.42
N THR A 39 -4.57 -6.20 0.15
CA THR A 39 -3.68 -5.50 1.07
C THR A 39 -4.52 -4.89 2.19
N ASP A 40 -4.31 -5.37 3.41
CA ASP A 40 -4.95 -4.79 4.59
C ASP A 40 -4.16 -3.55 5.01
N GLU A 41 -4.59 -2.35 4.59
CA GLU A 41 -3.90 -1.09 4.91
C GLU A 41 -3.77 -0.88 6.43
N SER A 42 -4.69 -1.46 7.22
CA SER A 42 -4.63 -1.45 8.68
C SER A 42 -3.36 -2.12 9.24
N ASN A 43 -2.83 -3.11 8.52
CA ASN A 43 -1.61 -3.81 8.90
C ASN A 43 -0.34 -2.98 8.63
N LEU A 44 -0.44 -2.01 7.73
CA LEU A 44 0.65 -1.09 7.41
C LEU A 44 0.93 -0.14 8.58
N GLU A 45 -0.11 0.47 9.16
CA GLU A 45 0.01 1.32 10.35
C GLU A 45 0.59 0.55 11.55
N LEU A 46 0.13 -0.69 11.77
CA LEU A 46 0.68 -1.56 12.82
C LEU A 46 2.15 -1.88 12.58
N GLY A 47 2.52 -2.15 11.32
CA GLY A 47 3.91 -2.35 10.92
C GLY A 47 4.78 -1.13 11.23
N TYR A 48 4.32 0.07 10.87
CA TYR A 48 5.05 1.31 11.18
C TYR A 48 5.19 1.54 12.69
N LEU A 49 4.13 1.31 13.47
CA LEU A 49 4.18 1.42 14.92
C LEU A 49 5.15 0.44 15.55
N GLN A 50 5.25 -0.77 15.01
CA GLN A 50 6.20 -1.79 15.49
C GLN A 50 7.64 -1.43 15.11
N MET A 51 7.88 -0.97 13.89
CA MET A 51 9.20 -0.51 13.46
C MET A 51 9.68 0.70 14.27
N ALA A 52 8.78 1.64 14.60
CA ALA A 52 9.10 2.80 15.43
C ALA A 52 9.43 2.47 16.90
N GLN A 53 9.19 1.24 17.35
CA GLN A 53 9.56 0.78 18.71
C GLN A 53 10.94 0.12 18.74
N ASP A 54 11.55 -0.16 17.59
CA ASP A 54 12.83 -0.86 17.48
C ASP A 54 13.96 0.14 17.19
N GLU A 55 14.40 0.84 18.24
CA GLU A 55 15.47 1.86 18.17
C GLU A 55 16.82 1.27 17.69
N GLU A 56 17.08 -0.01 17.97
CA GLU A 56 18.31 -0.70 17.52
C GLU A 56 18.30 -0.88 15.99
N ARG A 57 17.17 -1.31 15.43
CA ARG A 57 16.98 -1.38 13.98
C ARG A 57 17.03 -0.02 13.31
N GLU A 58 16.49 1.02 13.93
CA GLU A 58 16.55 2.38 13.40
C GLU A 58 18.00 2.89 13.32
N SER A 59 18.79 2.65 14.37
CA SER A 59 20.21 3.01 14.40
C SER A 59 21.02 2.27 13.34
N GLU A 60 20.81 0.95 13.19
CA GLU A 60 21.44 0.16 12.15
C GLU A 60 21.08 0.69 10.76
N ALA A 61 19.79 0.94 10.51
CA ALA A 61 19.32 1.47 9.23
C ALA A 61 19.93 2.85 8.90
N LEU A 62 20.13 3.70 9.91
CA LEU A 62 20.77 5.00 9.74
C LEU A 62 22.24 4.86 9.33
N GLU A 63 23.00 3.98 10.00
CA GLU A 63 24.39 3.70 9.64
C GLU A 63 24.51 3.18 8.19
N TRP A 64 23.61 2.28 7.78
CA TRP A 64 23.53 1.82 6.39
C TRP A 64 23.22 2.94 5.40
N ALA A 65 22.30 3.84 5.74
CA ALA A 65 21.91 4.95 4.87
C ALA A 65 23.04 5.98 4.70
N GLU A 66 23.76 6.30 5.79
CA GLU A 66 24.92 7.18 5.77
C GLU A 66 26.07 6.58 4.95
N ALA A 67 26.33 5.28 5.10
CA ALA A 67 27.34 4.57 4.31
C ALA A 67 27.00 4.62 2.81
N ALA A 68 25.75 4.32 2.44
CA ALA A 68 25.30 4.34 1.04
C ALA A 68 25.38 5.74 0.40
N LEU A 69 25.06 6.79 1.17
CA LEU A 69 25.22 8.18 0.73
C LEU A 69 26.69 8.56 0.51
N GLY A 70 27.58 8.05 1.35
CA GLY A 70 29.03 8.21 1.20
C GLY A 70 29.55 7.56 -0.08
N ASP A 71 29.14 6.32 -0.36
CA ASP A 71 29.55 5.58 -1.55
C ASP A 71 29.15 6.29 -2.85
N VAL A 72 27.94 6.86 -2.92
CA VAL A 72 27.47 7.65 -4.08
C VAL A 72 28.24 8.97 -4.23
N ALA A 73 28.69 9.58 -3.13
CA ALA A 73 29.44 10.82 -3.18
C ALA A 73 30.88 10.65 -3.70
N ASP A 74 31.47 9.46 -3.51
CA ASP A 74 32.83 9.11 -3.95
C ASP A 74 32.90 8.59 -5.40
N GLU A 75 31.77 8.53 -6.13
CA GLU A 75 31.77 8.16 -7.55
C GLU A 75 32.37 9.28 -8.44
N PRO A 76 33.37 8.97 -9.30
CA PRO A 76 33.91 9.94 -10.23
C PRO A 76 32.85 10.33 -11.27
N ARG A 77 32.50 11.62 -11.32
CA ARG A 77 31.54 12.21 -12.27
C ARG A 77 32.09 12.35 -13.67
#